data_AF-A0A7G9YU29-F1
#
_entry.id   AF-A0A7G9YU29-F1
#
_cell.length_a   1.000
_cell.length_b   1.000
_cell.length_c   1.000
_cell.angle_alpha   90.00
_cell.angle_beta   90.00
_cell.angle_gamma   90.00
#
_symmetry.space_group_name_H-M   'P 1'
#
loop_
_entity.id
_entity.type
_entity.pdbx_description
1 polymer ?
#
loop_
_entity_poly.entity_id
_entity_poly.type
_entity_poly.pdbx_seq_one_letter_code
_entity_poly.pdbx_strand_id
1 'polypeptide(L)' 'MLDVLKKEGRILRKMRIKEKVIKMIEELPEDITVSDVMAELYFRQNVDEGLKELDEGRGISHEEAKKRLNR' A
#
# COMPACT_ATOMS: atom_id res chain seq x y z
N MET A 1 27.57 -1.65 -20.76
CA MET A 1 27.52 -1.08 -19.39
C MET A 1 26.31 -0.17 -19.21
N LEU A 2 26.12 0.86 -20.04
CA LEU A 2 24.89 1.69 -20.06
C LEU A 2 23.60 0.89 -20.32
N ASP A 3 23.66 -0.18 -21.12
CA ASP A 3 22.50 -1.07 -21.35
C ASP A 3 22.12 -1.94 -20.14
N VAL A 4 23.08 -2.25 -19.25
CA VAL A 4 22.83 -3.00 -18.01
C VAL A 4 22.10 -2.10 -17.01
N LEU A 5 22.53 -0.84 -16.89
CA LEU A 5 21.86 0.18 -16.09
C LEU A 5 20.46 0.53 -16.63
N LYS A 6 20.26 0.53 -17.96
CA LYS A 6 18.92 0.63 -18.56
C LYS A 6 18.04 -0.59 -18.29
N LYS A 7 18.64 -1.78 -18.19
CA LYS A 7 17.94 -3.04 -17.84
C LYS A 7 17.52 -3.04 -16.36
N GLU A 8 18.39 -2.59 -15.46
CA GLU A 8 18.09 -2.39 -14.03
C GLU A 8 17.09 -1.26 -13.79
N GLY A 9 17.20 -0.16 -14.55
CA GLY A 9 16.19 0.90 -14.58
C GLY A 9 14.83 0.43 -15.12
N ARG A 10 14.80 -0.65 -15.91
CA ARG A 10 13.58 -1.37 -16.34
C ARG A 10 13.12 -2.42 -15.32
N ILE A 11 13.98 -2.86 -14.39
CA ILE A 11 13.62 -3.73 -13.26
C ILE A 11 12.96 -2.92 -12.15
N LEU A 12 13.30 -1.63 -12.01
CA LEU A 12 12.49 -0.64 -11.28
C LEU A 12 11.22 -0.23 -12.06
N ARG A 13 10.69 -1.12 -12.91
CA ARG A 13 9.36 -0.97 -13.48
C ARG A 13 8.39 -1.02 -12.32
N LYS A 14 7.91 0.16 -11.92
CA LYS A 14 6.74 0.42 -11.08
C LYS A 14 5.87 -0.83 -10.98
N MET A 15 6.02 -1.58 -9.88
CA MET A 15 5.36 -2.88 -9.70
C MET A 15 3.87 -2.68 -9.95
N ARG A 16 3.32 -3.42 -10.92
CA ARG A 16 1.92 -3.26 -11.32
C ARG A 16 1.02 -3.67 -10.16
N ILE A 17 -0.20 -3.14 -10.12
CA ILE A 17 -1.16 -3.43 -9.04
C ILE A 17 -1.33 -4.94 -8.82
N LYS A 18 -1.45 -5.71 -9.90
CA LYS A 18 -1.51 -7.18 -9.82
C LYS A 18 -0.29 -7.81 -9.14
N GLU A 19 0.92 -7.34 -9.45
CA GLU A 19 2.17 -7.87 -8.87
C GLU A 19 2.28 -7.49 -7.39
N LYS A 20 1.84 -6.29 -7.01
CA LYS A 20 1.73 -5.87 -5.60
C LYS A 20 0.77 -6.76 -4.80
N VAL A 21 -0.38 -7.07 -5.37
CA VAL A 21 -1.38 -7.93 -4.73
C VAL A 21 -0.86 -9.36 -4.59
N ILE A 22 -0.22 -9.92 -5.62
CA ILE A 22 0.37 -11.26 -5.54
C ILE A 22 1.42 -11.32 -4.43
N LYS A 23 2.35 -10.36 -4.40
CA LYS A 23 3.39 -10.32 -3.36
C LYS A 23 2.81 -10.20 -1.95
N MET A 24 1.76 -9.39 -1.78
CA MET A 24 1.04 -9.30 -0.51
C MET A 24 0.49 -10.67 -0.09
N ILE A 25 -0.16 -11.40 -1.01
CA ILE A 25 -0.72 -12.73 -0.71
C ILE A 25 0.38 -13.71 -0.34
N GLU A 26 1.53 -13.68 -1.02
CA GLU A 26 2.70 -14.53 -0.73
C GLU A 26 3.31 -14.25 0.67
N GLU A 27 3.07 -13.08 1.26
CA GLU A 27 3.56 -12.71 2.59
C GLU A 27 2.59 -13.08 3.73
N LEU A 28 1.36 -13.52 3.40
CA LEU A 28 0.36 -13.87 4.42
C LEU A 28 0.61 -15.27 5.03
N PRO A 29 0.19 -15.51 6.28
CA PRO A 29 0.21 -16.84 6.88
C PRO A 29 -0.62 -17.87 6.08
N GLU A 30 -0.27 -19.15 6.19
CA GLU A 30 -0.98 -20.24 5.48
C GLU A 30 -2.38 -20.51 6.05
N ASP A 31 -2.64 -20.12 7.31
CA ASP A 31 -3.88 -20.39 8.04
C ASP A 31 -4.92 -19.26 7.94
N ILE A 32 -4.86 -18.45 6.88
CA ILE A 32 -5.81 -17.36 6.65
C ILE A 32 -7.06 -17.81 5.88
N THR A 33 -8.13 -17.02 6.03
CA THR A 33 -9.34 -17.14 5.24
C THR A 33 -9.38 -16.13 4.09
N VAL A 34 -10.30 -16.33 3.14
CA VAL A 34 -10.58 -15.34 2.08
C VAL A 34 -10.98 -13.98 2.69
N SER A 35 -11.70 -13.97 3.80
CA SER A 35 -12.09 -12.74 4.50
C SER A 35 -10.87 -11.95 5.00
N ASP A 36 -9.83 -12.64 5.45
CA ASP A 36 -8.59 -12.00 5.92
C ASP A 36 -7.82 -11.37 4.75
N VAL A 37 -7.75 -12.05 3.59
CA VAL A 37 -7.17 -11.49 2.37
C VAL A 37 -7.91 -10.21 1.96
N MET A 38 -9.25 -10.23 2.00
CA MET A 38 -10.06 -9.06 1.68
C MET A 38 -9.81 -7.92 2.67
N ALA A 39 -9.69 -8.22 3.97
CA ALA A 39 -9.38 -7.22 4.98
C ALA A 39 -8.02 -6.55 4.74
N GLU A 40 -6.99 -7.34 4.44
CA GLU A 40 -5.65 -6.83 4.11
C GLU A 40 -5.68 -5.93 2.85
N LEU A 41 -6.42 -6.33 1.82
CA LEU A 41 -6.59 -5.52 0.61
C LEU A 41 -7.23 -4.16 0.91
N TYR A 42 -8.32 -4.15 1.67
CA TYR A 42 -8.99 -2.90 2.07
C TYR A 42 -8.09 -2.04 2.94
N PHE A 43 -7.37 -2.63 3.89
CA PHE A 43 -6.43 -1.91 4.73
C PHE A 43 -5.37 -1.19 3.89
N ARG A 44 -4.71 -1.90 2.96
CA ARG A 44 -3.70 -1.30 2.08
C ARG A 44 -4.28 -0.21 1.18
N GLN A 45 -5.48 -0.42 0.62
CA GLN A 45 -6.16 0.61 -0.16
C GLN A 45 -6.39 1.88 0.66
N ASN A 46 -6.90 1.76 1.89
CA ASN A 46 -7.17 2.89 2.77
C ASN A 46 -5.88 3.64 3.15
N VAL A 47 -4.76 2.91 3.36
CA VAL A 47 -3.45 3.52 3.60
C VAL A 47 -2.96 4.29 2.39
N ASP A 48 -3.02 3.70 1.20
CA ASP A 48 -2.59 4.35 -0.05
C ASP A 48 -3.43 5.62 -0.34
N GLU A 49 -4.74 5.56 -0.12
CA GLU A 49 -5.64 6.72 -0.23
C GLU A 49 -5.31 7.80 0.81
N GLY A 50 -5.12 7.42 2.07
CA GLY A 50 -4.75 8.35 3.13
C GLY A 50 -3.40 9.04 2.87
N LEU A 51 -2.40 8.32 2.37
CA LEU A 51 -1.12 8.91 1.98
C LEU A 51 -1.29 9.92 0.84
N LYS A 52 -2.12 9.59 -0.17
CA LYS A 52 -2.44 10.53 -1.24
C LYS A 52 -3.15 11.78 -0.71
N GLU A 53 -4.07 11.64 0.24
CA GLU A 53 -4.73 12.78 0.89
C GLU A 53 -3.74 13.70 1.60
N LEU A 54 -2.74 13.12 2.27
CA LEU A 54 -1.67 13.88 2.92
C LEU A 54 -0.82 14.65 1.90
N ASP A 55 -0.42 13.99 0.81
CA ASP A 55 0.33 14.63 -0.28
C ASP A 55 -0.46 15.79 -0.92
N GLU A 56 -1.78 15.66 -0.98
CA GLU A 56 -2.70 16.68 -1.49
C GLU A 56 -3.09 17.74 -0.43
N GLY A 57 -2.46 17.72 0.75
CA GLY A 57 -2.68 18.71 1.81
C GLY A 57 -4.02 18.59 2.55
N ARG A 58 -4.73 17.47 2.41
CA ARG A 58 -6.02 17.20 3.07
C ARG A 58 -5.89 16.58 4.46
N GLY A 59 -4.67 16.52 4.99
CA GLY A 59 -4.41 16.06 6.36
C GLY A 59 -5.12 16.90 7.41
N ILE A 60 -5.37 16.29 8.58
CA ILE A 60 -5.87 16.96 9.77
C ILE A 60 -4.74 17.13 10.79
N SER A 61 -4.92 18.03 11.76
CA SER A 61 -3.97 18.17 12.86
C SER A 61 -4.01 16.95 13.77
N HIS A 62 -2.90 16.70 14.47
CA HIS A 62 -2.79 15.61 15.46
C HIS A 62 -3.91 15.65 16.51
N GLU A 63 -4.25 16.85 16.98
CA GLU A 63 -5.31 17.04 17.98
C GLU A 63 -6.71 16.73 17.42
N GLU A 64 -6.98 17.03 16.15
CA GLU A 64 -8.22 16.63 15.49
C GLU A 64 -8.27 15.11 15.26
N ALA A 65 -7.14 14.48 14.92
CA ALA A 65 -7.06 13.02 14.77
C ALA A 65 -7.39 12.29 16.08
N LYS A 66 -6.82 12.73 17.21
CA LYS A 66 -7.14 12.17 18.54
C LYS A 66 -8.63 12.25 18.87
N LYS A 67 -9.29 13.38 18.55
CA LYS A 67 -10.74 13.54 18.81
C LYS A 67 -11.60 12.55 18.04
N ARG A 68 -11.18 12.16 16.82
CA ARG A 68 -11.90 11.18 16.00
C ARG A 68 -11.71 9.74 16.48
N LEU A 69 -10.51 9.41 16.96
CA LEU A 69 -10.17 8.07 17.45
C LEU A 69 -10.75 7.75 18.83
N ASN A 70 -11.06 8.78 19.64
CA ASN A 70 -11.66 8.61 20.97
C ASN A 70 -13.21 8.53 20.95
N ARG A 71 -13.83 8.28 19.80
CA ARG A 71 -15.28 8.04 19.66
C ARG A 71 -15.57 6.55 19.60
#